data_AF-A0A2W7C313-F1
#
_entry.id   AF-A0A2W7C313-F1
#
_cell.length_a   1.000
_cell.length_b   1.000
_cell.length_c   1.000
_cell.angle_alpha   90.00
_cell.angle_beta   90.00
_cell.angle_gamma   90.00
#
_symmetry.space_group_name_H-M   'P 1'
#
loop_
_entity.id
_entity.type
_entity.pdbx_description
1 polymer ?
#
loop_
_entity_poly.entity_id
_entity_poly.type
_entity_poly.pdbx_seq_one_letter_code
_entity_poly.pdbx_strand_id
1 'polypeptide(L)'
;MSPKKARGIAGDKTICLPIEEGIEYENLVKNQQEYRNYLNQMIEKHPEIFPEEIEKGYKLHGFVESSRQKLKMRRIRLKENKEAYQIRPDFVMPYMSERIEIAEKALYLKEKGLPYEGIAFVLGKSEKHWYRLCQSLGRVSLVGSTVKRVEKLPLHLVADEKHSECKGKKSS
;
A
#
# COMPACT_ATOMS: atom_id res chain seq x y z
N MET A 1 1.01 -2.53 -36.95
CA MET A 1 1.17 -3.37 -35.74
C MET A 1 1.36 -2.44 -34.55
N SER A 2 0.36 -2.30 -33.69
CA SER A 2 0.48 -1.43 -32.51
C SER A 2 1.54 -1.98 -31.54
N PRO A 3 2.44 -1.15 -30.99
CA PRO A 3 3.46 -1.62 -30.08
C PRO A 3 2.80 -2.22 -28.82
N LYS A 4 3.22 -3.43 -28.44
CA LYS A 4 2.79 -4.07 -27.19
C LYS A 4 3.27 -3.20 -26.03
N LYS A 5 2.32 -2.62 -25.30
CA LYS A 5 2.57 -1.84 -24.08
C LYS A 5 3.37 -2.72 -23.10
N ALA A 6 4.52 -2.24 -22.64
CA ALA A 6 5.31 -2.92 -21.62
C ALA A 6 4.41 -3.26 -20.42
N ARG A 7 4.48 -4.50 -19.91
CA ARG A 7 3.76 -4.88 -18.69
C ARG A 7 4.28 -4.00 -17.56
N GLY A 8 3.42 -3.14 -17.02
CA GLY A 8 3.72 -2.36 -15.82
C GLY A 8 4.12 -3.28 -14.66
N ILE A 9 4.91 -2.76 -13.74
CA ILE A 9 5.36 -3.51 -12.56
C ILE A 9 4.12 -3.79 -11.70
N ALA A 10 4.03 -4.98 -11.12
CA ALA A 10 2.93 -5.30 -10.21
C ALA A 10 2.95 -4.29 -9.03
N GLY A 11 1.89 -3.49 -8.90
CA GLY A 11 1.81 -2.37 -7.94
C GLY A 11 1.80 -0.97 -8.57
N ASP A 12 2.31 -0.78 -9.79
CA ASP A 12 2.44 0.55 -10.45
C ASP A 12 1.12 1.30 -10.64
N LYS A 13 0.00 0.57 -10.68
CA LYS A 13 -1.33 1.13 -10.96
C LYS A 13 -2.26 1.01 -9.75
N THR A 14 -1.71 1.11 -8.55
CA THR A 14 -2.49 1.18 -7.30
C THR A 14 -2.17 2.46 -6.54
N ILE A 15 -3.19 3.23 -6.22
CA ILE A 15 -3.10 4.41 -5.35
C ILE A 15 -3.59 3.98 -3.97
N CYS A 16 -2.78 4.25 -2.94
CA CYS A 16 -3.14 4.03 -1.54
C CYS A 16 -3.88 5.26 -1.02
N LEU A 17 -5.18 5.14 -0.79
CA LEU A 17 -6.03 6.23 -0.33
C LEU A 17 -6.15 6.19 1.20
N PRO A 18 -5.74 7.24 1.92
CA PRO A 18 -6.02 7.37 3.34
C PRO A 18 -7.53 7.40 3.58
N ILE A 19 -8.03 6.53 4.45
CA ILE A 19 -9.44 6.55 4.86
C ILE A 19 -9.50 7.14 6.26
N GLU A 20 -10.15 8.30 6.37
CA GLU A 20 -10.28 8.98 7.66
C GLU A 20 -11.15 8.18 8.63
N GLU A 21 -10.86 8.33 9.93
CA GLU A 21 -11.61 7.68 11.00
C GLU A 21 -13.09 8.09 10.97
N GLY A 22 -13.98 7.15 11.28
CA GLY A 22 -15.43 7.37 11.26
C GLY A 22 -16.08 7.25 9.86
N ILE A 23 -15.29 7.02 8.81
CA ILE A 23 -15.83 6.76 7.48
C ILE A 23 -16.20 5.27 7.32
N GLU A 24 -17.49 5.02 7.11
CA GLU A 24 -18.00 3.71 6.70
C GLU A 24 -17.66 3.41 5.23
N TYR A 25 -16.43 2.93 5.00
CA TYR A 25 -15.87 2.71 3.67
C TYR A 25 -16.75 1.84 2.76
N GLU A 26 -17.41 0.81 3.30
CA GLU A 26 -18.27 -0.08 2.53
C GLU A 26 -19.50 0.63 1.93
N ASN A 27 -19.99 1.68 2.60
CA ASN A 27 -21.08 2.50 2.11
C ASN A 27 -20.55 3.55 1.13
N LEU A 28 -19.46 4.23 1.51
CA LEU A 28 -18.80 5.23 0.68
C LEU A 28 -18.44 4.67 -0.70
N VAL A 29 -17.87 3.47 -0.78
CA VAL A 29 -17.43 2.88 -2.05
C VAL A 29 -18.60 2.60 -3.01
N LYS A 30 -19.79 2.29 -2.46
CA LYS A 30 -21.00 2.00 -3.25
C LYS A 30 -21.60 3.26 -3.85
N ASN A 31 -21.62 4.37 -3.10
CA ASN A 31 -22.16 5.64 -3.58
C ASN A 31 -21.18 6.37 -4.51
N GLN A 32 -21.55 6.52 -5.78
CA GLN A 32 -20.67 7.12 -6.78
C GLN A 32 -20.37 8.60 -6.51
N GLN A 33 -21.37 9.36 -6.06
CA GLN A 33 -21.22 10.80 -5.87
C GLN A 33 -20.44 11.11 -4.60
N GLU A 34 -20.76 10.44 -3.50
CA GLU A 34 -20.02 10.59 -2.24
C GLU A 34 -18.56 10.16 -2.42
N TYR A 35 -18.29 9.02 -3.06
CA TYR A 35 -16.93 8.59 -3.33
C TYR A 35 -16.15 9.60 -4.17
N ARG A 36 -16.80 10.24 -5.15
CA ARG A 36 -16.17 11.25 -5.98
C ARG A 36 -15.83 12.50 -5.18
N ASN A 37 -16.75 12.96 -4.33
CA ASN A 37 -16.52 14.11 -3.46
C ASN A 37 -15.36 13.85 -2.48
N TYR A 38 -15.36 12.67 -1.85
CA TYR A 38 -14.27 12.25 -0.96
C TYR A 38 -12.93 12.18 -1.70
N LEU A 39 -12.90 11.58 -2.89
CA LEU A 39 -11.67 11.48 -3.67
C LEU A 39 -11.12 12.85 -4.09
N ASN A 40 -11.99 13.80 -4.46
CA ASN A 40 -11.56 15.18 -4.74
C ASN A 40 -10.93 15.85 -3.52
N GLN A 41 -11.53 15.70 -2.33
CA GLN A 41 -10.96 16.21 -1.08
C GLN A 41 -9.59 15.60 -0.80
N MET A 42 -9.42 14.30 -1.05
CA MET A 42 -8.14 13.62 -0.86
C MET A 42 -7.09 14.07 -1.88
N ILE A 43 -7.47 14.38 -3.13
CA ILE A 43 -6.57 14.94 -4.15
C ILE A 43 -6.05 16.32 -3.71
N GLU A 44 -6.91 17.16 -3.14
CA GLU A 44 -6.52 18.47 -2.62
C GLU A 44 -5.62 18.36 -1.37
N LYS A 45 -5.94 17.42 -0.48
CA LYS A 45 -5.23 17.24 0.81
C LYS A 45 -3.89 16.52 0.65
N HIS A 46 -3.80 15.57 -0.28
CA HIS A 46 -2.66 14.69 -0.49
C HIS A 46 -2.33 14.57 -2.00
N PRO A 47 -1.95 15.65 -2.70
CA PRO A 47 -1.62 15.56 -4.12
C PRO A 47 -0.46 14.58 -4.40
N GLU A 48 0.45 14.39 -3.44
CA GLU A 48 1.65 13.56 -3.58
C GLU A 48 1.40 12.07 -3.79
N ILE A 49 0.21 11.56 -3.44
CA ILE A 49 -0.13 10.14 -3.65
C ILE A 49 -0.77 9.88 -5.02
N PHE A 50 -1.08 10.93 -5.79
CA PHE A 50 -1.71 10.84 -7.09
C PHE A 50 -0.72 11.16 -8.23
N PRO A 51 -0.92 10.56 -9.43
CA PRO A 51 -0.21 11.01 -10.63
C PRO A 51 -0.57 12.46 -10.97
N GLU A 52 0.40 13.24 -11.44
CA GLU A 52 0.21 14.65 -11.83
C GLU A 52 -0.94 14.84 -12.83
N GLU A 53 -1.17 13.87 -13.72
CA GLU A 53 -2.23 13.97 -14.73
C GLU A 53 -3.65 13.89 -14.15
N ILE A 54 -3.81 13.61 -12.85
CA ILE A 54 -5.12 13.63 -12.20
C ILE A 54 -5.74 15.02 -12.18
N GLU A 55 -4.92 16.08 -12.21
CA GLU A 55 -5.37 17.47 -12.26
C GLU A 55 -6.19 17.77 -13.52
N LYS A 56 -5.84 17.10 -14.64
CA LYS A 56 -6.61 17.16 -15.90
C LYS A 56 -7.92 16.37 -15.83
N GLY A 57 -8.19 15.77 -14.68
CA GLY A 57 -9.43 15.08 -14.33
C GLY A 57 -9.41 13.58 -14.60
N TYR A 58 -10.39 12.90 -14.00
CA TYR A 58 -10.54 11.45 -14.08
C TYR A 58 -12.01 11.04 -14.27
N LYS A 59 -12.22 9.75 -14.52
CA LYS A 59 -13.53 9.09 -14.50
C LYS A 59 -13.48 7.89 -13.56
N LEU A 60 -14.56 7.67 -12.81
CA LEU A 60 -14.74 6.40 -12.10
C LEU A 60 -14.92 5.28 -13.13
N HIS A 61 -14.13 4.22 -13.00
CA HIS A 61 -13.98 3.15 -13.98
C HIS A 61 -14.34 1.79 -13.37
N GLY A 62 -15.52 1.73 -12.75
CA GLY A 62 -16.06 0.51 -12.16
C GLY A 62 -15.41 0.11 -10.83
N PHE A 63 -15.47 -1.19 -10.55
CA PHE A 63 -15.06 -1.78 -9.29
C PHE A 63 -14.03 -2.90 -9.47
N VAL A 64 -13.30 -3.17 -8.41
CA VAL A 64 -12.49 -4.38 -8.21
C VAL A 64 -12.85 -4.96 -6.86
N GLU A 65 -13.02 -6.26 -6.79
CA GLU A 65 -13.25 -6.96 -5.54
C GLU A 65 -12.07 -7.88 -5.24
N SER A 66 -11.54 -7.78 -4.03
CA SER A 66 -10.51 -8.70 -3.55
C SER A 66 -11.18 -9.91 -2.93
N SER A 67 -11.01 -11.09 -3.51
CA SER A 67 -11.50 -12.34 -2.92
C SER A 67 -10.81 -12.67 -1.58
N ARG A 68 -9.56 -12.24 -1.41
CA ARG A 68 -8.75 -12.48 -0.19
C ARG A 68 -9.28 -11.72 1.02
N GLN A 69 -9.74 -10.50 0.79
CA GLN A 69 -10.20 -9.59 1.87
C GLN A 69 -11.71 -9.35 1.83
N LYS A 70 -12.42 -9.91 0.85
CA LYS A 70 -13.83 -9.63 0.55
C LYS A 70 -14.12 -8.13 0.51
N LEU A 71 -13.22 -7.38 -0.11
CA LEU A 71 -13.23 -5.91 -0.11
C LEU A 71 -13.49 -5.37 -1.51
N LYS A 72 -14.54 -4.55 -1.63
CA LYS A 72 -14.86 -3.82 -2.86
C LYS A 72 -14.10 -2.50 -2.92
N MET A 73 -13.53 -2.20 -4.08
CA MET A 73 -12.70 -1.01 -4.34
C MET A 73 -13.10 -0.38 -5.65
N ARG A 74 -12.83 0.92 -5.80
CA ARG A 74 -13.06 1.65 -7.05
C ARG A 74 -11.80 1.65 -7.90
N ARG A 75 -11.99 1.80 -9.21
CA ARG A 75 -10.94 2.17 -10.13
C ARG A 75 -11.22 3.57 -10.67
N ILE A 76 -10.17 4.31 -10.96
CA ILE A 76 -10.23 5.54 -11.73
C ILE A 76 -9.52 5.36 -13.06
N ARG A 77 -9.94 6.12 -14.06
CA ARG A 77 -9.23 6.28 -15.31
C ARG A 77 -8.94 7.75 -15.54
N LEU A 78 -7.67 8.10 -15.69
CA LEU A 78 -7.25 9.48 -15.96
C LEU A 78 -7.71 9.89 -17.35
N LYS A 79 -8.09 11.15 -17.51
CA LYS A 79 -8.58 11.66 -18.81
C LYS A 79 -7.44 11.86 -19.81
N GLU A 80 -6.28 12.30 -19.34
CA GLU A 80 -5.14 12.65 -20.20
C GLU A 80 -4.49 11.41 -20.83
N ASN A 81 -3.82 10.60 -20.01
CA ASN A 81 -3.03 9.45 -20.47
C ASN A 81 -3.86 8.15 -20.60
N LYS A 82 -5.17 8.21 -20.29
CA LYS A 82 -6.12 7.09 -20.30
C LYS A 82 -5.74 5.91 -19.42
N GLU A 83 -4.80 6.08 -18.50
CA GLU A 83 -4.37 5.04 -17.59
C GLU A 83 -5.40 4.79 -16.50
N ALA A 84 -5.51 3.53 -16.08
CA ALA A 84 -6.43 3.11 -15.05
C ALA A 84 -5.67 2.75 -13.78
N TYR A 85 -6.12 3.30 -12.66
CA TYR A 85 -5.56 3.06 -11.33
C TYR A 85 -6.62 2.42 -10.44
N GLN A 86 -6.20 1.45 -9.64
CA GLN A 86 -7.00 0.92 -8.55
C GLN A 86 -6.81 1.81 -7.33
N ILE A 87 -7.91 2.17 -6.67
CA ILE A 87 -7.88 2.89 -5.41
C ILE A 87 -8.01 1.88 -4.28
N ARG A 88 -6.88 1.61 -3.60
CA ARG A 88 -6.82 0.73 -2.43
C ARG A 88 -6.91 1.59 -1.17
N PRO A 89 -7.77 1.26 -0.19
CA PRO A 89 -7.74 1.96 1.09
C PRO A 89 -6.47 1.61 1.89
N ASP A 90 -6.00 2.56 2.67
CA ASP A 90 -4.82 2.42 3.53
C ASP A 90 -4.94 1.28 4.54
N PHE A 91 -6.11 1.02 5.12
CA PHE A 91 -6.34 -0.07 6.10
C PHE A 91 -6.13 -1.50 5.57
N VAL A 92 -5.71 -1.68 4.32
CA VAL A 92 -5.32 -2.97 3.73
C VAL A 92 -3.92 -2.92 3.14
N MET A 93 -3.10 -3.91 3.45
CA MET A 93 -1.75 -4.07 2.95
C MET A 93 -1.65 -4.20 1.41
N PRO A 94 -0.49 -3.87 0.81
CA PRO A 94 -0.22 -4.13 -0.60
C PRO A 94 -0.55 -5.58 -1.01
N TYR A 95 -0.97 -5.74 -2.27
CA TYR A 95 -1.46 -7.01 -2.82
C TYR A 95 -2.66 -7.62 -2.08
N MET A 96 -3.38 -6.82 -1.28
CA MET A 96 -4.50 -7.26 -0.46
C MET A 96 -4.13 -8.43 0.45
N SER A 97 -2.88 -8.43 0.91
CA SER A 97 -2.32 -9.53 1.70
C SER A 97 -3.04 -9.65 3.03
N GLU A 98 -3.27 -8.54 3.74
CA GLU A 98 -3.95 -8.51 5.03
C GLU A 98 -4.55 -7.14 5.31
N ARG A 99 -5.50 -7.05 6.26
CA ARG A 99 -5.84 -5.78 6.90
C ARG A 99 -4.73 -5.32 7.84
N ILE A 100 -4.56 -4.00 7.99
CA ILE A 100 -3.51 -3.44 8.85
C ILE A 100 -3.64 -3.93 10.29
N GLU A 101 -4.84 -3.96 10.85
CA GLU A 101 -5.08 -4.40 12.24
C GLU A 101 -4.53 -5.80 12.57
N ILE A 102 -4.54 -6.71 11.58
CA ILE A 102 -4.03 -8.08 11.76
C ILE A 102 -2.54 -8.13 11.40
N ALA A 103 -2.12 -7.41 10.37
CA ALA A 103 -0.71 -7.29 9.99
C ALA A 103 0.14 -6.70 11.13
N GLU A 104 -0.36 -5.68 11.82
CA GLU A 104 0.26 -5.06 12.98
C GLU A 104 0.47 -6.07 14.11
N LYS A 105 -0.56 -6.86 14.44
CA LYS A 105 -0.44 -7.94 15.44
C LYS A 105 0.60 -8.97 15.04
N ALA A 106 0.63 -9.38 13.77
CA ALA A 106 1.62 -10.33 13.28
C ALA A 106 3.05 -9.78 13.41
N LEU A 107 3.26 -8.50 13.09
CA LEU A 107 4.54 -7.82 13.24
C LEU A 107 4.96 -7.70 14.71
N TYR A 108 4.02 -7.33 15.58
CA TYR A 108 4.27 -7.25 17.01
C TYR A 108 4.71 -8.61 17.58
N LEU A 109 3.99 -9.69 17.26
CA LEU A 109 4.37 -11.04 17.67
C LEU A 109 5.75 -11.43 17.10
N LYS A 110 6.03 -11.02 15.86
CA LYS A 110 7.31 -11.29 15.22
C LYS A 110 8.46 -10.54 15.91
N GLU A 111 8.23 -9.28 16.28
CA GLU A 111 9.16 -8.45 17.06
C GLU A 111 9.46 -9.07 18.43
N LYS A 112 8.44 -9.67 19.07
CA LYS A 112 8.60 -10.43 20.33
C LYS A 112 9.28 -11.80 20.16
N GLY A 113 9.74 -12.13 18.96
CA GLY A 113 10.57 -13.32 18.71
C GLY A 113 9.79 -14.58 18.34
N LEU A 114 8.47 -14.51 18.13
CA LEU A 114 7.71 -15.71 17.75
C LEU A 114 8.15 -16.23 16.37
N PRO A 115 8.25 -17.57 16.21
CA PRO A 115 8.38 -18.18 14.89
C PRO A 115 7.09 -17.99 14.07
N TYR A 116 7.20 -18.07 12.74
CA TYR A 116 6.02 -17.91 11.87
C TYR A 116 4.96 -18.99 12.11
N GLU A 117 5.36 -20.17 12.58
CA GLU A 117 4.47 -21.23 13.07
C GLU A 117 3.62 -20.74 14.25
N GLY A 118 4.23 -20.13 15.26
CA GLY A 118 3.51 -19.56 16.41
C GLY A 118 2.57 -18.43 16.01
N ILE A 119 2.97 -17.60 15.04
CA ILE A 119 2.10 -16.55 14.50
C ILE A 119 0.92 -17.16 13.74
N ALA A 120 1.15 -18.21 12.95
CA ALA A 120 0.10 -18.95 12.25
C ALA A 120 -0.88 -19.63 13.23
N PHE A 121 -0.37 -20.15 14.34
CA PHE A 121 -1.19 -20.71 15.40
C PHE A 121 -2.12 -19.65 16.03
N VAL A 122 -1.61 -18.45 16.31
CA VAL A 122 -2.38 -17.37 16.98
C VAL A 122 -3.34 -16.64 16.03
N LEU A 123 -2.88 -16.30 14.82
CA LEU A 123 -3.62 -15.44 13.87
C LEU A 123 -4.24 -16.22 12.70
N GLY A 124 -4.04 -17.54 12.65
CA GLY A 124 -4.46 -18.39 11.54
C GLY A 124 -3.58 -18.25 10.30
N LYS A 125 -4.09 -18.70 9.15
CA LYS A 125 -3.36 -18.75 7.86
C LYS A 125 -2.08 -19.61 7.94
N SER A 126 -1.31 -19.64 6.85
CA SER A 126 -0.08 -20.44 6.77
C SER A 126 1.14 -19.65 7.21
N GLU A 127 2.17 -20.34 7.71
CA GLU A 127 3.48 -19.73 8.01
C GLU A 127 4.05 -18.94 6.82
N LYS A 128 3.90 -19.49 5.61
CA LYS A 128 4.35 -18.87 4.36
C LYS A 128 3.64 -17.54 4.08
N HIS A 129 2.38 -17.40 4.52
CA HIS A 129 1.65 -16.13 4.42
C HIS A 129 2.31 -15.06 5.28
N TRP A 130 2.54 -15.36 6.56
CA TRP A 130 3.15 -14.42 7.50
C TRP A 130 4.59 -14.07 7.14
N TYR A 131 5.38 -15.05 6.68
CA TYR A 131 6.70 -14.81 6.14
C TYR A 131 6.65 -13.79 4.99
N ARG A 132 5.80 -14.02 3.98
CA ARG A 132 5.69 -13.12 2.82
C ARG A 132 5.21 -11.72 3.23
N LEU A 133 4.26 -11.64 4.16
CA LEU A 133 3.75 -10.37 4.66
C LEU A 133 4.86 -9.55 5.31
N CYS A 134 5.62 -10.13 6.25
CA CYS A 134 6.71 -9.43 6.93
C CYS A 134 7.82 -9.03 5.95
N GLN A 135 8.20 -9.94 5.04
CA GLN A 135 9.19 -9.63 4.00
C GLN A 135 8.72 -8.53 3.03
N SER A 136 7.41 -8.39 2.79
CA SER A 136 6.90 -7.35 1.90
C SER A 136 7.09 -5.93 2.46
N LEU A 137 7.07 -5.79 3.80
CA LEU A 137 7.29 -4.52 4.49
C LEU A 137 8.76 -4.08 4.47
N GLY A 138 9.69 -5.03 4.56
CA GLY A 138 11.13 -4.74 4.42
C GLY A 138 11.53 -4.19 3.04
N ARG A 139 10.63 -4.19 2.05
CA ARG A 139 10.84 -3.59 0.73
C ARG A 139 10.41 -2.12 0.66
N VAL A 140 9.70 -1.62 1.67
CA VAL A 140 9.26 -0.22 1.72
C VAL A 140 10.45 0.61 2.21
N SER A 141 10.91 1.57 1.40
CA SER A 141 12.00 2.47 1.78
C SER A 141 11.55 3.39 2.92
N LEU A 142 12.23 3.31 4.07
CA LEU A 142 12.00 4.18 5.24
C LEU A 142 12.14 5.68 4.90
N VAL A 143 13.09 6.02 4.02
CA VAL A 143 13.34 7.42 3.63
C VAL A 143 12.21 7.94 2.73
N GLY A 144 11.70 7.10 1.82
CA GLY A 144 10.61 7.45 0.91
C GLY A 144 9.23 7.55 1.58
N SER A 145 9.02 6.92 2.74
CA SER A 145 7.75 6.98 3.48
C SER A 145 7.70 8.09 4.55
N THR A 146 8.86 8.56 5.02
CA THR A 146 8.93 9.54 6.13
C THR A 146 9.10 10.98 5.64
N VAL A 147 9.70 11.19 4.47
CA VAL A 147 10.05 12.51 3.95
C VAL A 147 9.05 12.93 2.87
N LYS A 148 8.01 13.68 3.28
CA LYS A 148 6.95 14.16 2.37
C LYS A 148 7.40 15.21 1.35
N ARG A 149 8.57 15.83 1.56
CA ARG A 149 9.18 16.82 0.66
C ARG A 149 10.69 16.65 0.68
N VAL A 150 11.32 16.52 -0.49
CA VAL A 150 12.78 16.37 -0.64
C VAL A 150 13.53 17.51 0.06
N GLU A 151 12.94 18.71 0.09
CA GLU A 151 13.46 19.90 0.78
C GLU A 151 13.55 19.76 2.31
N LYS A 152 12.82 18.82 2.90
CA LYS A 152 12.85 18.52 4.34
C LYS A 152 13.79 17.36 4.69
N LEU A 153 14.53 16.84 3.70
CA LEU A 153 15.55 15.84 3.94
C LEU A 153 16.72 16.52 4.68
N PRO A 154 17.09 16.07 5.89
CA PRO A 154 18.26 16.61 6.57
C PRO A 154 19.51 16.36 5.73
N LEU A 155 20.34 17.39 5.56
CA LEU A 155 21.57 17.36 4.75
C LEU A 155 22.57 16.28 5.24
N HIS A 156 22.45 15.91 6.52
CA HIS A 156 23.26 14.90 7.17
C HIS A 156 22.35 13.81 7.74
N LEU A 157 22.33 12.64 7.09
CA LEU A 157 21.71 11.43 7.60
C LEU A 157 22.75 10.68 8.43
N VAL A 158 22.61 10.67 9.75
CA VAL A 158 23.42 9.80 10.61
C VAL A 158 22.83 8.39 10.50
N ALA A 159 23.51 7.52 9.76
CA ALA A 159 23.17 6.11 9.70
C ALA A 159 23.88 5.38 10.85
N ASP A 160 23.12 4.85 11.80
CA ASP A 160 23.65 3.94 12.82
C ASP A 160 23.62 2.51 12.26
N GLU A 161 24.79 2.01 11.88
CA GLU A 161 24.95 0.68 11.30
C GLU A 161 24.95 -0.39 12.39
N LYS A 162 23.75 -0.90 12.73
CA LYS A 162 23.62 -2.06 13.62
C LYS A 162 24.11 -3.32 12.92
N HIS A 163 25.32 -3.75 13.25
CA HIS A 163 25.85 -5.04 12.83
C HIS A 163 25.01 -6.17 13.43
N SER A 164 24.41 -6.99 12.56
CA SER A 164 23.75 -8.24 12.95
C SER A 164 24.19 -9.36 12.03
N GLU A 165 24.76 -10.42 12.60
CA GLU A 165 25.30 -11.55 11.85
C GLU A 165 24.15 -12.39 11.26
N CYS A 166 24.01 -12.35 9.94
CA CYS A 166 23.18 -13.29 9.19
C CYS A 166 24.10 -14.31 8.49
N LYS A 167 24.11 -15.55 8.99
CA LYS A 167 24.84 -16.72 8.43
C LYS A 167 26.38 -16.66 8.45
N GLY A 168 26.96 -16.15 9.53
CA GLY A 168 28.27 -16.62 10.05
C GLY A 168 29.41 -16.83 9.04
N LYS A 169 29.73 -15.86 8.18
CA LYS A 169 31.06 -15.79 7.55
C LYS A 169 31.55 -14.35 7.49
N LYS A 170 32.71 -14.12 8.13
CA LYS A 170 33.50 -12.89 8.03
C LYS A 170 34.10 -12.79 6.63
N SER A 171 33.97 -11.63 6.02
CA SER A 171 34.74 -11.24 4.84
C SER A 171 36.10 -10.70 5.32
N SER A 172 37.16 -11.35 4.87
CA SER A 172 38.54 -10.81 4.83
C SER A 172 38.87 -10.52 3.37
#